data_AF-A0A512PDS6-F1
#
_entry.id   AF-A0A512PDS6-F1
#
_cell.length_a   1.000
_cell.length_b   1.000
_cell.length_c   1.000
_cell.angle_alpha   90.00
_cell.angle_beta   90.00
_cell.angle_gamma   90.00
#
_symmetry.space_group_name_H-M   'P 1'
#
loop_
_entity.id
_entity.type
_entity.pdbx_description
1 polymer ?
#
loop_
_entity_poly.entity_id
_entity_poly.type
_entity_poly.pdbx_seq_one_letter_code
_entity_poly.pdbx_strand_id
1 'polypeptide(L)'
;MTLPAGRYGWLPDHQLHLVATLAHADHLIELACEALRPIIRDGAVDLRDRYEGAYCLATVSAVKPIPPAVSRYTADALTQLRAAVEHVLYAEVEHTLGRDLTDREEKVVETPAFTDADNLTRWFNDSRRKTIGPLQDGTRLAKRVRELQPYNLRKTPDQHPLRLLAEHTNHAKHRAPVIAATRIGTVIPDWMPPGVEIPAQAERPVEVGDVLAISPRGVVLPMDIWPTISIRRPHTGQYPVLAHELDLIADWVRTVAIPILIAGTRDVAPLPVQLDTSAPWADVRDALADGGHMTAAARFRRSIQVAIARDNLAFVMDSHPEQPGRSDVRRWVAALSDEEVLERATSIGGVVSVDDAVYAKSVTDRWVDEIRAVATP
;
A
#
# COMPACT_ATOMS: atom_id res chain seq x y z
N MET A 1 -9.08 -20.65 33.27
CA MET A 1 -10.16 -21.24 32.46
C MET A 1 -9.68 -21.18 31.02
N THR A 2 -9.31 -22.31 30.43
CA THR A 2 -8.64 -22.37 29.12
C THR A 2 -9.71 -22.30 28.03
N LEU A 3 -9.83 -21.15 27.37
CA LEU A 3 -10.70 -20.99 26.20
C LEU A 3 -10.29 -22.01 25.11
N PRO A 4 -11.23 -22.59 24.35
CA PRO A 4 -10.88 -23.41 23.19
C PRO A 4 -9.98 -22.60 22.25
N ALA A 5 -8.97 -23.25 21.68
CA ALA A 5 -8.00 -22.63 20.79
C ALA A 5 -8.70 -22.17 19.50
N GLY A 6 -9.29 -20.97 19.53
CA GLY A 6 -9.79 -20.28 18.36
C GLY A 6 -8.64 -20.01 17.39
N ARG A 7 -8.98 -19.52 16.19
CA ARG A 7 -8.02 -19.18 15.12
C ARG A 7 -6.81 -18.38 15.62
N TYR A 8 -6.97 -17.56 16.66
CA TYR A 8 -5.95 -16.71 17.26
C TYR A 8 -5.42 -17.21 18.62
N GLY A 9 -5.46 -18.53 18.88
CA GLY A 9 -4.97 -19.12 20.12
C GLY A 9 -3.47 -18.94 20.39
N TRP A 10 -2.70 -18.51 19.39
CA TRP A 10 -1.29 -18.15 19.52
C TRP A 10 -1.05 -16.77 20.15
N LEU A 11 -2.08 -15.90 20.19
CA LEU A 11 -2.00 -14.54 20.73
C LEU A 11 -2.41 -14.55 22.22
N PRO A 12 -1.46 -14.39 23.16
CA PRO A 12 -1.76 -14.41 24.60
C PRO A 12 -2.39 -13.10 25.08
N ASP A 13 -3.01 -13.13 26.26
CA ASP A 13 -3.79 -12.00 26.78
C ASP A 13 -2.96 -10.73 26.98
N HIS A 14 -1.70 -10.86 27.44
CA HIS A 14 -0.79 -9.71 27.61
C HIS A 14 -0.42 -9.02 26.28
N GLN A 15 -0.73 -9.65 25.15
CA GLN A 15 -0.46 -9.11 23.81
C GLN A 15 -1.73 -8.57 23.11
N LEU A 16 -2.92 -8.66 23.71
CA LEU A 16 -4.16 -8.19 23.07
C LEU A 16 -4.14 -6.68 22.74
N HIS A 17 -3.34 -5.89 23.46
CA HIS A 17 -3.18 -4.45 23.24
C HIS A 17 -2.68 -4.10 21.82
N LEU A 18 -1.94 -5.00 21.17
CA LEU A 18 -1.36 -4.73 19.83
C LEU A 18 -2.43 -4.67 18.73
N VAL A 19 -3.59 -5.29 18.96
CA VAL A 19 -4.65 -5.43 17.95
C VAL A 19 -5.17 -4.06 17.52
N ALA A 20 -5.47 -3.18 18.49
CA ALA A 20 -5.88 -1.80 18.21
C ALA A 20 -4.77 -0.99 17.52
N THR A 21 -3.50 -1.23 17.88
CA THR A 21 -2.35 -0.51 17.29
C THR A 21 -2.19 -0.85 15.80
N LEU A 22 -2.30 -2.14 15.43
CA LEU A 22 -2.25 -2.57 14.04
C LEU A 22 -3.42 -2.04 13.21
N ALA A 23 -4.64 -2.10 13.76
CA ALA A 23 -5.82 -1.58 13.09
C ALA A 23 -5.72 -0.06 12.87
N HIS A 24 -5.20 0.67 13.85
CA HIS A 24 -4.95 2.10 13.72
C HIS A 24 -3.89 2.41 12.65
N ALA A 25 -2.82 1.61 12.56
CA ALA A 25 -1.84 1.74 11.50
C ALA A 25 -2.44 1.50 10.10
N ASP A 26 -3.28 0.47 9.92
CA ASP A 26 -3.98 0.23 8.64
C ASP A 26 -4.91 1.40 8.28
N HIS A 27 -5.63 1.94 9.26
CA HIS A 27 -6.47 3.14 9.04
C HIS A 27 -5.66 4.36 8.61
N LEU A 28 -4.48 4.59 9.19
CA LEU A 28 -3.60 5.69 8.76
C LEU A 28 -3.07 5.49 7.33
N ILE A 29 -2.77 4.25 6.92
CA ILE A 29 -2.42 3.92 5.53
C ILE A 29 -3.60 4.23 4.61
N GLU A 30 -4.83 3.87 5.02
CA GLU A 30 -6.05 4.19 4.28
C GLU A 30 -6.21 5.70 4.10
N LEU A 31 -6.06 6.50 5.17
CA LEU A 31 -6.11 7.96 5.09
C LEU A 31 -5.03 8.54 4.15
N ALA A 32 -3.82 7.98 4.15
CA ALA A 32 -2.77 8.38 3.21
C ALA A 32 -3.15 8.10 1.76
N CYS A 33 -3.74 6.94 1.49
CA CYS A 33 -4.25 6.54 0.18
C CYS A 33 -5.46 7.38 -0.26
N GLU A 34 -6.43 7.61 0.62
CA GLU A 34 -7.60 8.45 0.38
C GLU A 34 -7.22 9.88 -0.03
N ALA A 35 -6.22 10.45 0.66
CA ALA A 35 -5.71 11.77 0.33
C ALA A 35 -5.10 11.87 -1.09
N LEU A 36 -4.75 10.75 -1.73
CA LEU A 36 -4.24 10.70 -3.10
C LEU A 36 -5.34 10.61 -4.16
N ARG A 37 -6.59 10.27 -3.79
CA ARG A 37 -7.67 10.07 -4.77
C ARG A 37 -7.88 11.26 -5.71
N PRO A 38 -7.91 12.53 -5.26
CA PRO A 38 -8.11 13.65 -6.16
C PRO A 38 -7.02 13.74 -7.23
N ILE A 39 -5.75 13.51 -6.87
CA ILE A 39 -4.64 13.54 -7.82
C ILE A 39 -4.74 12.41 -8.84
N ILE A 40 -5.11 11.22 -8.39
CA ILE A 40 -5.23 10.06 -9.29
C ILE A 40 -6.39 10.26 -10.26
N ARG A 41 -7.53 10.75 -9.77
CA ARG A 41 -8.72 11.00 -10.59
C ARG A 41 -8.52 12.15 -11.57
N ASP A 42 -7.98 13.27 -11.10
CA ASP A 42 -7.91 14.49 -11.91
C ASP A 42 -6.64 14.52 -12.79
N GLY A 43 -5.77 13.52 -12.68
CA GLY A 43 -4.44 13.45 -13.31
C GLY A 43 -3.36 14.15 -12.48
N ALA A 44 -2.15 13.59 -12.44
CA ALA A 44 -1.05 14.09 -11.59
C ALA A 44 -0.11 15.08 -12.28
N VAL A 45 -0.17 15.16 -13.60
CA VAL A 45 0.66 16.06 -14.42
C VAL A 45 -0.21 16.70 -15.48
N ASP A 46 0.14 17.93 -15.85
CA ASP A 46 -0.39 18.57 -17.03
C ASP A 46 0.62 18.43 -18.17
N LEU A 47 0.12 18.25 -19.39
CA LEU A 47 0.96 18.13 -20.58
C LEU A 47 0.83 19.36 -21.45
N ARG A 48 1.84 19.60 -22.27
CA ARG A 48 1.77 20.52 -23.41
C ARG A 48 2.59 19.98 -24.56
N ASP A 49 2.13 20.29 -25.76
CA ASP A 49 2.89 20.04 -26.98
C ASP A 49 4.02 21.07 -27.12
N ARG A 50 5.23 20.56 -27.38
CA ARG A 50 6.40 21.37 -27.74
C ARG A 50 6.88 20.92 -29.12
N TYR A 51 6.94 21.84 -30.08
CA TYR A 51 7.36 21.53 -31.44
C TYR A 51 8.85 21.79 -31.65
N GLU A 52 9.57 20.80 -32.17
CA GLU A 52 11.00 20.88 -32.51
C GLU A 52 11.23 20.36 -33.92
N GLY A 53 11.32 21.28 -34.88
CA GLY A 53 11.47 20.95 -36.30
C GLY A 53 10.31 20.10 -36.82
N ALA A 54 10.62 18.85 -37.18
CA ALA A 54 9.67 17.88 -37.71
C ALA A 54 8.94 17.08 -36.62
N TYR A 55 9.22 17.31 -35.34
CA TYR A 55 8.66 16.55 -34.22
C TYR A 55 7.75 17.38 -33.32
N CYS A 56 6.81 16.70 -32.68
CA CYS A 56 5.99 17.16 -31.57
C CYS A 56 6.36 16.35 -30.33
N LEU A 57 6.71 17.03 -29.24
CA LEU A 57 7.08 16.42 -27.98
C LEU A 57 5.96 16.68 -26.99
N ALA A 58 5.35 15.63 -26.45
CA ALA A 58 4.45 15.74 -25.31
C ALA A 58 5.29 15.95 -24.05
N THR A 59 5.29 17.18 -23.54
CA THR A 59 6.13 17.60 -22.40
C THR A 59 5.31 17.89 -21.17
N VAL A 60 5.83 17.55 -20.00
CA VAL A 60 5.23 17.91 -18.72
C VAL A 60 5.28 19.43 -18.55
N SER A 61 4.11 20.06 -18.44
CA SER A 61 3.96 21.51 -18.26
C SER A 61 3.79 21.89 -16.78
N ALA A 62 3.18 21.01 -15.99
CA ALA A 62 3.04 21.15 -14.56
C ALA A 62 2.96 19.78 -13.86
N VAL A 63 3.34 19.75 -12.58
CA VAL A 63 3.19 18.58 -11.70
C VAL A 63 2.30 19.01 -10.54
N LYS A 64 1.19 18.31 -10.33
CA LYS A 64 0.25 18.67 -9.26
C LYS A 64 0.88 18.42 -7.89
N PRO A 65 0.72 19.35 -6.93
CA PRO A 65 1.31 19.21 -5.61
C PRO A 65 0.62 18.08 -4.83
N ILE A 66 1.42 17.22 -4.18
CA ILE A 66 0.89 16.17 -3.30
C ILE A 66 0.36 16.81 -2.01
N PRO A 67 -0.86 16.47 -1.56
CA PRO A 67 -1.39 16.99 -0.31
C PRO A 67 -0.44 16.72 0.85
N PRO A 68 -0.09 17.74 1.66
CA PRO A 68 0.78 17.56 2.81
C PRO A 68 0.28 16.55 3.84
N ALA A 69 -1.01 16.20 3.80
CA ALA A 69 -1.60 15.15 4.64
C ALA A 69 -1.03 13.76 4.35
N VAL A 70 -0.70 13.45 3.08
CA VAL A 70 -0.14 12.16 2.66
C VAL A 70 1.14 11.85 3.43
N SER A 71 2.08 12.80 3.45
CA SER A 71 3.35 12.66 4.15
C SER A 71 3.19 12.50 5.67
N ARG A 72 2.18 13.14 6.26
CA ARG A 72 1.89 13.05 7.71
C ARG A 72 1.30 11.70 8.06
N TYR A 73 0.21 11.30 7.40
CA TYR A 73 -0.42 9.99 7.62
C TYR A 73 0.55 8.83 7.35
N THR A 74 1.42 8.97 6.35
CA THR A 74 2.49 7.99 6.08
C THR A 74 3.49 7.91 7.24
N ALA A 75 3.95 9.04 7.77
CA ALA A 75 4.86 9.08 8.91
C ALA A 75 4.22 8.52 10.19
N ASP A 76 2.95 8.85 10.43
CA ASP A 76 2.18 8.38 11.58
C ASP A 76 1.97 6.86 11.48
N ALA A 77 1.57 6.34 10.31
CA ALA A 77 1.39 4.91 10.08
C ALA A 77 2.68 4.12 10.37
N LEU A 78 3.82 4.57 9.82
CA LEU A 78 5.12 3.93 10.05
C LEU A 78 5.54 4.03 11.52
N THR A 79 5.21 5.12 12.20
CA THR A 79 5.47 5.27 13.64
C THR A 79 4.63 4.28 14.45
N GLN A 80 3.35 4.10 14.12
CA GLN A 80 2.48 3.13 14.77
C GLN A 80 2.92 1.68 14.52
N LEU A 81 3.37 1.36 13.30
CA LEU A 81 3.92 0.04 12.99
C LEU A 81 5.19 -0.25 13.78
N ARG A 82 6.06 0.74 13.98
CA ARG A 82 7.24 0.60 14.84
C ARG A 82 6.86 0.44 16.30
N ALA A 83 5.92 1.25 16.78
CA ALA A 83 5.39 1.16 18.13
C ALA A 83 4.79 -0.22 18.40
N ALA A 84 4.05 -0.81 17.45
CA ALA A 84 3.50 -2.16 17.59
C ALA A 84 4.59 -3.21 17.86
N VAL A 85 5.71 -3.17 17.13
CA VAL A 85 6.83 -4.11 17.33
C VAL A 85 7.50 -3.88 18.68
N GLU A 86 7.70 -2.62 19.08
CA GLU A 86 8.32 -2.25 20.35
C GLU A 86 7.43 -2.57 21.56
N HIS A 87 6.12 -2.34 21.48
CA HIS A 87 5.14 -2.71 22.51
C HIS A 87 5.08 -4.23 22.71
N VAL A 88 5.11 -5.00 21.62
CA VAL A 88 5.17 -6.47 21.71
C VAL A 88 6.43 -6.92 22.42
N LEU A 89 7.60 -6.37 22.04
CA LEU A 89 8.87 -6.67 22.69
C LEU A 89 8.82 -6.31 24.18
N TYR A 90 8.30 -5.14 24.51
CA TYR A 90 8.13 -4.66 25.88
C TYR A 90 7.26 -5.62 26.71
N ALA A 91 6.07 -5.97 26.21
CA ALA A 91 5.15 -6.88 26.90
C ALA A 91 5.74 -8.30 27.04
N GLU A 92 6.51 -8.80 26.07
CA GLU A 92 7.21 -10.09 26.21
C GLU A 92 8.29 -10.04 27.32
N VAL A 93 8.97 -8.91 27.46
CA VAL A 93 9.97 -8.72 28.54
C VAL A 93 9.29 -8.74 29.90
N GLU A 94 8.25 -7.93 30.12
CA GLU A 94 7.52 -7.88 31.41
C GLU A 94 6.89 -9.23 31.75
N HIS A 95 6.23 -9.87 30.78
CA HIS A 95 5.63 -11.17 30.97
C HIS A 95 6.67 -12.22 31.39
N THR A 96 7.85 -12.22 30.76
CA THR A 96 8.93 -13.16 31.11
C THR A 96 9.56 -12.86 32.46
N LEU A 97 9.63 -11.59 32.86
CA LEU A 97 10.14 -11.17 34.17
C LEU A 97 9.13 -11.43 35.32
N GLY A 98 7.84 -11.46 35.02
CA GLY A 98 6.77 -11.52 36.03
C GLY A 98 6.67 -10.24 36.87
N ARG A 99 7.15 -9.11 36.35
CA ARG A 99 7.10 -7.79 36.97
C ARG A 99 7.15 -6.69 35.92
N ASP A 100 6.71 -5.50 36.31
CA ASP A 100 6.86 -4.29 35.52
C ASP A 100 8.34 -3.90 35.39
N LEU A 101 8.67 -3.22 34.29
CA LEU A 101 10.00 -2.65 34.10
C LEU A 101 10.18 -1.39 34.95
N THR A 102 11.42 -1.09 35.31
CA THR A 102 11.77 0.21 35.92
C THR A 102 11.94 1.26 34.82
N ASP A 103 11.73 2.55 35.13
CA ASP A 103 11.92 3.68 34.18
C ASP A 103 13.23 3.64 33.38
N ARG A 104 14.28 3.05 33.96
CA ARG A 104 15.59 2.90 33.32
C ARG A 104 15.60 1.74 32.31
N GLU A 105 14.95 0.63 32.65
CA GLU A 105 14.82 -0.54 31.79
C GLU A 105 13.88 -0.24 30.60
N GLU A 106 12.77 0.45 30.84
CA GLU A 106 11.82 0.84 29.77
C GLU A 106 12.52 1.57 28.62
N LYS A 107 13.40 2.54 28.96
CA LYS A 107 14.13 3.37 27.99
C LYS A 107 15.13 2.62 27.12
N VAL A 108 15.45 1.36 27.44
CA VAL A 108 16.41 0.56 26.67
C VAL A 108 15.77 -0.62 25.94
N VAL A 109 14.47 -0.85 26.13
CA VAL A 109 13.69 -1.77 25.31
C VAL A 109 13.30 -1.06 24.02
N GLU A 110 14.07 -1.33 22.98
CA GLU A 110 13.87 -0.80 21.63
C GLU A 110 14.09 -1.93 20.62
N THR A 111 13.53 -1.82 19.42
CA THR A 111 13.77 -2.82 18.37
C THR A 111 14.97 -2.39 17.51
N PRO A 112 16.12 -3.09 17.57
CA PRO A 112 17.26 -2.78 16.71
C PRO A 112 16.99 -3.18 15.25
N ALA A 113 17.64 -2.49 14.32
CA ALA A 113 17.55 -2.77 12.87
C ALA A 113 18.95 -2.80 12.25
N PHE A 114 19.79 -3.74 12.67
CA PHE A 114 21.18 -3.82 12.24
C PHE A 114 21.35 -4.60 10.92
N THR A 115 22.20 -4.06 10.05
CA THR A 115 22.67 -4.72 8.82
C THR A 115 23.92 -5.58 9.05
N ASP A 116 24.33 -5.74 10.30
CA ASP A 116 25.50 -6.51 10.72
C ASP A 116 25.23 -7.24 12.06
N ALA A 117 25.73 -8.47 12.18
CA ALA A 117 25.46 -9.34 13.33
C ALA A 117 26.29 -8.96 14.58
N ASP A 118 27.49 -8.39 14.39
CA ASP A 118 28.34 -7.96 15.50
C ASP A 118 27.73 -6.73 16.19
N ASN A 119 27.10 -5.83 15.42
CA ASN A 119 26.32 -4.72 15.96
C ASN A 119 25.19 -5.19 16.88
N LEU A 120 24.44 -6.22 16.50
CA LEU A 120 23.40 -6.79 17.37
C LEU A 120 24.01 -7.42 18.63
N THR A 121 25.12 -8.14 18.48
CA THR A 121 25.82 -8.74 19.63
C THR A 121 26.29 -7.67 20.60
N ARG A 122 26.82 -6.54 20.11
CA ARG A 122 27.17 -5.38 20.94
C ARG A 122 25.95 -4.75 21.60
N TRP A 123 24.81 -4.70 20.91
CA TRP A 123 23.55 -4.21 21.46
C TRP A 123 23.07 -5.09 22.63
N PHE A 124 23.09 -6.42 22.52
CA PHE A 124 22.75 -7.29 23.67
C PHE A 124 23.71 -7.13 24.86
N ASN A 125 24.98 -6.82 24.60
CA ASN A 125 26.01 -6.70 25.65
C ASN A 125 26.11 -5.30 26.29
N ASP A 126 25.29 -4.32 25.89
CA ASP A 126 25.23 -3.00 26.54
C ASP A 126 24.89 -3.14 28.03
N SER A 127 25.64 -2.44 28.87
CA SER A 127 25.51 -2.54 30.33
C SER A 127 24.12 -2.23 30.85
N ARG A 128 23.32 -1.43 30.12
CA ARG A 128 21.94 -1.10 30.50
C ARG A 128 20.95 -2.23 30.18
N ARG A 129 21.22 -3.04 29.15
CA ARG A 129 20.36 -4.17 28.73
C ARG A 129 20.80 -5.49 29.35
N LYS A 130 22.07 -5.63 29.70
CA LYS A 130 22.63 -6.84 30.31
C LYS A 130 21.94 -7.23 31.62
N THR A 131 21.33 -6.28 32.32
CA THR A 131 20.53 -6.51 33.55
C THR A 131 19.12 -7.02 33.28
N ILE A 132 18.62 -6.92 32.04
CA ILE A 132 17.28 -7.35 31.64
C ILE A 132 17.37 -8.80 31.16
N GLY A 133 17.05 -9.75 32.05
CA GLY A 133 17.17 -11.19 31.81
C GLY A 133 16.68 -11.66 30.43
N PRO A 134 15.45 -11.33 30.01
CA PRO A 134 14.91 -11.76 28.71
C PRO A 134 15.66 -11.22 27.48
N LEU A 135 16.43 -10.14 27.61
CA LEU A 135 17.21 -9.56 26.51
C LEU A 135 18.68 -9.98 26.52
N GLN A 136 19.09 -10.86 27.44
CA GLN A 136 20.45 -11.41 27.42
C GLN A 136 20.66 -12.29 26.18
N ASP A 137 21.86 -12.23 25.61
CA ASP A 137 22.19 -13.01 24.42
C ASP A 137 22.00 -14.51 24.67
N GLY A 138 21.47 -15.22 23.67
CA GLY A 138 21.17 -16.64 23.73
C GLY A 138 19.82 -17.02 24.36
N THR A 139 19.10 -16.09 25.00
CA THR A 139 17.73 -16.32 25.49
C THR A 139 16.73 -16.51 24.35
N ARG A 140 15.52 -17.01 24.66
CA ARG A 140 14.47 -17.23 23.66
C ARG A 140 14.08 -15.93 22.94
N LEU A 141 13.88 -14.85 23.67
CA LEU A 141 13.50 -13.55 23.09
C LEU A 141 14.65 -12.92 22.31
N ALA A 142 15.89 -12.98 22.81
CA ALA A 142 17.05 -12.52 22.04
C ALA A 142 17.21 -13.26 20.70
N LYS A 143 16.96 -14.58 20.65
CA LYS A 143 16.96 -15.34 19.40
C LYS A 143 15.89 -14.85 18.42
N ARG A 144 14.67 -14.58 18.90
CA ARG A 144 13.59 -14.01 18.07
C ARG A 144 13.96 -12.63 17.52
N VAL A 145 14.52 -11.74 18.33
CA VAL A 145 15.02 -10.43 17.88
C VAL A 145 16.11 -10.60 16.81
N ARG A 146 17.02 -11.57 16.99
CA ARG A 146 18.09 -11.92 16.05
C ARG A 146 17.56 -12.40 14.70
N GLU A 147 16.45 -13.14 14.67
CA GLU A 147 15.79 -13.62 13.45
C GLU A 147 15.16 -12.49 12.63
N LEU A 148 14.75 -11.40 13.27
CA LEU A 148 14.11 -10.26 12.61
C LEU A 148 15.10 -9.25 12.01
N GLN A 149 16.40 -9.43 12.21
CA GLN A 149 17.37 -8.41 11.82
C GLN A 149 17.61 -8.33 10.30
N PRO A 150 17.80 -7.11 9.76
CA PRO A 150 18.09 -6.88 8.35
C PRO A 150 19.23 -7.71 7.74
N TYR A 151 20.29 -8.00 8.49
CA TYR A 151 21.42 -8.80 7.98
C TYR A 151 21.04 -10.23 7.57
N ASN A 152 19.88 -10.74 8.02
CA ASN A 152 19.39 -12.04 7.57
C ASN A 152 19.00 -12.02 6.08
N LEU A 153 18.69 -10.86 5.51
CA LEU A 153 18.50 -10.67 4.07
C LEU A 153 19.84 -10.36 3.38
N ARG A 154 20.74 -11.35 3.35
CA ARG A 154 22.17 -11.21 2.99
C ARG A 154 22.48 -10.38 1.75
N LYS A 155 21.67 -10.46 0.70
CA LYS A 155 21.92 -9.76 -0.57
C LYS A 155 21.50 -8.30 -0.55
N THR A 156 20.44 -7.98 0.19
CA THR A 156 19.77 -6.67 0.15
C THR A 156 19.29 -6.24 1.54
N PRO A 157 20.18 -6.16 2.55
CA PRO A 157 19.76 -5.81 3.91
C PRO A 157 19.08 -4.43 3.98
N ASP A 158 19.42 -3.51 3.07
CA ASP A 158 18.77 -2.20 2.95
C ASP A 158 17.32 -2.23 2.45
N GLN A 159 16.88 -3.35 1.88
CA GLN A 159 15.49 -3.58 1.45
C GLN A 159 14.67 -4.32 2.50
N HIS A 160 15.26 -4.70 3.64
CA HIS A 160 14.55 -5.42 4.68
C HIS A 160 13.48 -4.53 5.34
N PRO A 161 12.23 -4.98 5.55
CA PRO A 161 11.16 -4.14 6.10
C PRO A 161 11.49 -3.49 7.44
N LEU A 162 12.17 -4.20 8.37
CA LEU A 162 12.63 -3.60 9.64
C LEU A 162 13.63 -2.44 9.43
N ARG A 163 14.49 -2.53 8.40
CA ARG A 163 15.43 -1.48 8.04
C ARG A 163 14.69 -0.26 7.49
N LEU A 164 13.76 -0.49 6.57
CA LEU A 164 12.91 0.56 5.99
C LEU A 164 12.10 1.28 7.08
N LEU A 165 11.44 0.53 7.95
CA LEU A 165 10.66 1.03 9.08
C LEU A 165 11.51 1.90 10.02
N ALA A 166 12.70 1.42 10.40
CA ALA A 166 13.61 2.17 11.27
C ALA A 166 14.10 3.47 10.61
N GLU A 167 14.50 3.43 9.35
CA GLU A 167 14.98 4.62 8.62
C GLU A 167 13.89 5.67 8.42
N HIS A 168 12.68 5.26 8.03
CA HIS A 168 11.56 6.20 7.87
C HIS A 168 11.18 6.85 9.19
N THR A 169 11.04 6.08 10.27
CA THR A 169 10.65 6.60 11.58
C THR A 169 11.73 7.49 12.19
N ASN A 170 13.00 7.12 12.07
CA ASN A 170 14.12 7.96 12.52
C ASN A 170 14.17 9.29 11.73
N HIS A 171 13.95 9.24 10.41
CA HIS A 171 13.89 10.44 9.58
C HIS A 171 12.74 11.37 9.99
N ALA A 172 11.53 10.81 10.17
CA ALA A 172 10.35 11.55 10.59
C ALA A 172 10.54 12.20 11.97
N LYS A 173 11.13 11.49 12.93
CA LYS A 173 11.39 11.98 14.28
C LYS A 173 12.38 13.15 14.33
N HIS A 174 13.39 13.15 13.47
CA HIS A 174 14.54 14.06 13.61
C HIS A 174 14.66 15.12 12.52
N ARG A 175 13.95 15.00 11.40
CA ARG A 175 14.15 15.87 10.23
C ARG A 175 12.85 16.46 9.71
N ALA A 176 12.06 15.64 9.01
CA ALA A 176 10.85 16.07 8.34
C ALA A 176 9.93 14.87 8.09
N PRO A 177 8.62 15.10 7.91
CA PRO A 177 7.72 14.07 7.41
C PRO A 177 8.23 13.45 6.10
N VAL A 178 7.77 12.25 5.83
CA VAL A 178 8.14 11.46 4.66
C VAL A 178 8.02 12.28 3.36
N ILE A 179 9.07 12.25 2.53
CA ILE A 179 9.05 12.92 1.22
C ILE A 179 8.30 12.04 0.23
N ALA A 180 7.17 12.54 -0.27
CA ALA A 180 6.42 11.94 -1.36
C ALA A 180 6.62 12.73 -2.66
N ALA A 181 6.63 12.04 -3.80
CA ALA A 181 6.81 12.66 -5.11
C ALA A 181 6.04 11.91 -6.21
N THR A 182 5.56 12.64 -7.20
CA THR A 182 4.94 12.07 -8.40
C THR A 182 6.02 11.52 -9.31
N ARG A 183 5.78 10.34 -9.89
CA ARG A 183 6.58 9.71 -10.94
C ARG A 183 5.67 9.31 -12.09
N ILE A 184 6.22 9.15 -13.28
CA ILE A 184 5.52 8.49 -14.39
C ILE A 184 5.86 7.01 -14.33
N GLY A 185 4.85 6.17 -14.06
CA GLY A 185 5.01 4.73 -13.98
C GLY A 185 5.07 4.11 -15.37
N THR A 186 4.09 4.44 -16.21
CA THR A 186 4.05 4.00 -17.60
C THR A 186 3.33 5.01 -18.49
N VAL A 187 3.66 4.99 -19.78
CA VAL A 187 2.99 5.72 -20.85
C VAL A 187 2.61 4.67 -21.89
N ILE A 188 1.32 4.53 -22.17
CA ILE A 188 0.78 3.52 -23.06
C ILE A 188 0.05 4.25 -24.19
N PRO A 189 0.62 4.33 -25.39
CA PRO A 189 -0.09 4.86 -26.54
C PRO A 189 -1.12 3.85 -27.04
N ASP A 190 -2.29 4.34 -27.49
CA ASP A 190 -3.36 3.49 -28.02
C ASP A 190 -2.91 2.71 -29.27
N TRP A 191 -1.97 3.30 -30.01
CA TRP A 191 -1.32 2.72 -31.18
C TRP A 191 0.04 3.37 -31.42
N MET A 192 0.91 2.72 -32.19
CA MET A 192 2.29 3.19 -32.47
C MET A 192 2.50 3.50 -33.95
N PRO A 193 2.29 4.76 -34.40
CA PRO A 193 2.63 5.17 -35.77
C PRO A 193 4.15 5.10 -36.03
N PRO A 194 4.58 4.97 -37.30
CA PRO A 194 5.97 5.15 -37.67
C PRO A 194 6.52 6.50 -37.20
N GLY A 195 7.69 6.48 -36.54
CA GLY A 195 8.36 7.68 -36.04
C GLY A 195 7.88 8.18 -34.68
N VAL A 196 6.98 7.46 -34.01
CA VAL A 196 6.68 7.71 -32.58
C VAL A 196 7.69 6.99 -31.69
N GLU A 197 8.14 7.69 -30.66
CA GLU A 197 8.96 7.14 -29.59
C GLU A 197 8.37 7.45 -28.21
N ILE A 198 8.42 6.46 -27.33
CA ILE A 198 8.11 6.62 -25.90
C ILE A 198 9.43 6.47 -25.14
N PRO A 199 10.01 7.56 -24.60
CA PRO A 199 11.24 7.49 -23.84
C PRO A 199 11.14 6.55 -22.63
N ALA A 200 12.27 5.94 -22.26
CA ALA A 200 12.35 5.16 -21.03
C ALA A 200 12.05 6.04 -19.81
N GLN A 201 11.17 5.56 -18.93
CA GLN A 201 10.75 6.32 -17.76
C GLN A 201 11.87 6.39 -16.72
N ALA A 202 12.14 7.59 -16.21
CA ALA A 202 13.20 7.79 -15.24
C ALA A 202 12.82 7.24 -13.85
N GLU A 203 13.80 6.72 -13.12
CA GLU A 203 13.63 6.29 -11.72
C GLU A 203 13.65 7.47 -10.72
N ARG A 204 13.25 8.67 -11.16
CA ARG A 204 13.21 9.90 -10.36
C ARG A 204 11.82 10.53 -10.38
N PRO A 205 11.52 11.46 -9.46
CA PRO A 205 10.37 12.33 -9.57
C PRO A 205 10.25 12.96 -10.96
N VAL A 206 9.02 13.08 -11.45
CA VAL A 206 8.73 13.78 -12.69
C VAL A 206 8.95 15.28 -12.51
N GLU A 207 9.56 15.92 -13.51
CA GLU A 207 9.90 17.34 -13.51
C GLU A 207 9.25 18.04 -14.70
N VAL A 208 9.02 19.35 -14.55
CA VAL A 208 8.54 20.19 -15.66
C VAL A 208 9.59 20.20 -16.77
N GLY A 209 9.15 19.93 -18.00
CA GLY A 209 10.00 19.81 -19.17
C GLY A 209 10.37 18.37 -19.56
N ASP A 210 10.07 17.38 -18.70
CA ASP A 210 10.23 15.97 -19.06
C ASP A 210 9.40 15.63 -20.31
N VAL A 211 9.99 14.85 -21.21
CA VAL A 211 9.36 14.39 -22.45
C VAL A 211 8.78 13.01 -22.23
N LEU A 212 7.47 12.84 -22.45
CA LEU A 212 6.78 11.57 -22.21
C LEU A 212 6.51 10.80 -23.50
N ALA A 213 6.39 11.50 -24.62
CA ALA A 213 6.25 10.92 -25.95
C ALA A 213 6.79 11.89 -27.00
N ILE A 214 7.26 11.33 -28.11
CA ILE A 214 7.75 12.05 -29.28
C ILE A 214 6.96 11.53 -30.48
N SER A 215 6.40 12.41 -31.29
CA SER A 215 5.70 12.05 -32.53
C SER A 215 6.11 12.94 -33.70
N PRO A 216 5.94 12.50 -34.96
CA PRO A 216 6.07 13.38 -36.10
C PRO A 216 5.03 14.50 -36.05
N ARG A 217 5.39 15.69 -36.53
CA ARG A 217 4.49 16.84 -36.55
C ARG A 217 3.22 16.53 -37.36
N GLY A 218 2.07 16.86 -36.78
CA GLY A 218 0.76 16.60 -37.38
C GLY A 218 0.19 15.22 -37.06
N VAL A 219 0.96 14.35 -36.40
CA VAL A 219 0.45 13.07 -35.87
C VAL A 219 -0.17 13.31 -34.51
N VAL A 220 -1.46 12.99 -34.39
CA VAL A 220 -2.16 12.92 -33.11
C VAL A 220 -1.90 11.56 -32.48
N LEU A 221 -1.36 11.56 -31.26
CA LEU A 221 -1.04 10.35 -30.50
C LEU A 221 -1.89 10.30 -29.22
N PRO A 222 -3.05 9.61 -29.25
CA PRO A 222 -3.76 9.24 -28.04
C PRO A 222 -2.89 8.33 -27.18
N MET A 223 -2.83 8.62 -25.87
CA MET A 223 -2.06 7.81 -24.93
C MET A 223 -2.61 7.94 -23.51
N ASP A 224 -2.50 6.85 -22.77
CA ASP A 224 -2.72 6.80 -21.34
C ASP A 224 -1.41 7.02 -20.58
N ILE A 225 -1.47 7.87 -19.57
CA ILE A 225 -0.35 8.12 -18.66
C ILE A 225 -0.74 7.64 -17.28
N TRP A 226 0.09 6.78 -16.71
CA TRP A 226 -0.14 6.17 -15.42
C TRP A 226 0.86 6.76 -14.42
N PRO A 227 0.51 7.86 -13.75
CA PRO A 227 1.35 8.40 -12.71
C PRO A 227 1.36 7.48 -11.49
N THR A 228 2.48 7.49 -10.77
CA THR A 228 2.62 6.81 -9.50
C THR A 228 3.04 7.83 -8.44
N ILE A 229 2.53 7.65 -7.22
CA ILE A 229 2.96 8.45 -6.08
C ILE A 229 3.96 7.61 -5.30
N SER A 230 5.16 8.14 -5.14
CA SER A 230 6.30 7.44 -4.57
C SER A 230 6.79 8.08 -3.30
N ILE A 231 7.40 7.26 -2.45
CA ILE A 231 8.00 7.65 -1.17
C ILE A 231 9.53 7.58 -1.29
N ARG A 232 10.25 8.61 -0.85
CA ARG A 232 11.72 8.59 -0.84
C ARG A 232 12.23 7.77 0.35
N ARG A 233 13.03 6.73 0.09
CA ARG A 233 13.80 6.01 1.11
C ARG A 233 14.93 6.89 1.65
N PRO A 234 15.02 7.17 2.97
CA PRO A 234 16.02 8.09 3.52
C PRO A 234 17.47 7.69 3.27
N HIS A 235 17.76 6.38 3.30
CA HIS A 235 19.12 5.84 3.22
C HIS A 235 19.61 5.58 1.79
N THR A 236 18.72 5.27 0.83
CA THR A 236 19.10 5.00 -0.57
C THR A 236 18.72 6.11 -1.54
N GLY A 237 17.78 6.99 -1.17
CA GLY A 237 17.22 7.99 -2.07
C GLY A 237 16.28 7.43 -3.16
N GLN A 238 16.03 6.12 -3.18
CA GLN A 238 15.09 5.49 -4.12
C GLN A 238 13.64 5.92 -3.85
N TYR A 239 12.80 5.82 -4.89
CA TYR A 239 11.39 6.23 -4.87
C TYR A 239 10.44 5.05 -5.17
N PRO A 240 10.31 4.04 -4.30
CA PRO A 240 9.26 3.02 -4.44
C PRO A 240 7.86 3.64 -4.43
N VAL A 241 6.87 2.93 -4.98
CA VAL A 241 5.46 3.34 -4.92
C VAL A 241 5.01 3.36 -3.46
N LEU A 242 4.45 4.48 -3.01
CA LEU A 242 4.12 4.74 -1.61
C LEU A 242 3.21 3.66 -1.02
N ALA A 243 2.12 3.33 -1.71
CA ALA A 243 1.17 2.32 -1.27
C ALA A 243 1.82 0.94 -1.15
N HIS A 244 2.74 0.58 -2.05
CA HIS A 244 3.45 -0.70 -1.99
C HIS A 244 4.47 -0.77 -0.86
N GLU A 245 5.20 0.32 -0.60
CA GLU A 245 6.15 0.39 0.51
C GLU A 245 5.43 0.25 1.86
N LEU A 246 4.30 0.95 2.04
CA LEU A 246 3.48 0.87 3.24
C LEU A 246 2.91 -0.54 3.45
N ASP A 247 2.33 -1.13 2.40
CA ASP A 247 1.77 -2.49 2.44
C ASP A 247 2.84 -3.53 2.77
N LEU A 248 4.02 -3.44 2.15
CA LEU A 248 5.14 -4.33 2.42
C LEU A 248 5.58 -4.29 3.88
N ILE A 249 5.71 -3.09 4.45
CA ILE A 249 6.15 -2.92 5.85
C ILE A 249 5.06 -3.38 6.81
N ALA A 250 3.80 -2.97 6.59
CA ALA A 250 2.68 -3.36 7.43
C ALA A 250 2.43 -4.87 7.42
N ASP A 251 2.48 -5.49 6.24
CA ASP A 251 2.33 -6.94 6.12
C ASP A 251 3.45 -7.68 6.83
N TRP A 252 4.72 -7.28 6.65
CA TRP A 252 5.84 -7.90 7.35
C TRP A 252 5.72 -7.78 8.88
N VAL A 253 5.31 -6.61 9.41
CA VAL A 253 5.09 -6.44 10.85
C VAL A 253 4.05 -7.43 11.36
N ARG A 254 2.92 -7.55 10.65
CA ARG A 254 1.78 -8.38 11.04
C ARG A 254 2.01 -9.88 10.88
N THR A 255 2.64 -10.30 9.78
CA THR A 255 2.75 -11.72 9.39
C THR A 255 4.10 -12.34 9.75
N VAL A 256 5.12 -11.53 10.05
CA VAL A 256 6.47 -12.00 10.38
C VAL A 256 6.91 -11.50 11.74
N ALA A 257 7.01 -10.18 11.95
CA ALA A 257 7.64 -9.62 13.14
C ALA A 257 6.91 -10.00 14.43
N ILE A 258 5.62 -9.72 14.49
CA ILE A 258 4.79 -9.96 15.67
C ILE A 258 4.67 -11.47 15.97
N PRO A 259 4.34 -12.34 14.99
CA PRO A 259 4.34 -13.79 15.21
C PRO A 259 5.68 -14.34 15.72
N ILE A 260 6.82 -13.89 15.16
CA ILE A 260 8.13 -14.35 15.62
C ILE A 260 8.40 -13.87 17.05
N LEU A 261 8.09 -12.62 17.39
CA LEU A 261 8.30 -12.12 18.76
C LEU A 261 7.45 -12.85 19.80
N ILE A 262 6.18 -13.18 19.49
CA ILE A 262 5.24 -13.80 20.43
C ILE A 262 5.36 -15.33 20.42
N ALA A 263 5.15 -15.96 19.27
CA ALA A 263 5.12 -17.41 19.12
C ALA A 263 6.51 -18.00 18.85
N GLY A 264 7.42 -17.25 18.22
CA GLY A 264 8.71 -17.76 17.75
C GLY A 264 8.61 -18.46 16.39
N THR A 265 7.52 -18.26 15.67
CA THR A 265 7.30 -18.77 14.31
C THR A 265 6.35 -17.84 13.57
N ARG A 266 6.47 -17.82 12.24
CA ARG A 266 5.50 -17.16 11.34
C ARG A 266 4.33 -18.06 10.96
N ASP A 267 4.40 -19.35 11.30
CA ASP A 267 3.35 -20.34 10.99
C ASP A 267 2.21 -20.23 12.00
N VAL A 268 1.48 -19.12 11.92
CA VAL A 268 0.32 -18.81 12.74
C VAL A 268 -0.76 -18.18 11.86
N ALA A 269 -2.02 -18.24 12.32
CA ALA A 269 -3.09 -17.54 11.61
C ALA A 269 -2.84 -16.01 11.66
N PRO A 270 -2.80 -15.33 10.50
CA PRO A 270 -2.50 -13.91 10.47
C PRO A 270 -3.65 -13.09 11.07
N LEU A 271 -3.31 -12.08 11.85
CA LEU A 271 -4.29 -11.16 12.43
C LEU A 271 -5.07 -10.44 11.31
N PRO A 272 -6.36 -10.12 11.53
CA PRO A 272 -7.07 -9.20 10.65
C PRO A 272 -6.36 -7.85 10.62
N VAL A 273 -6.49 -7.15 9.50
CA VAL A 273 -5.92 -5.81 9.29
C VAL A 273 -6.94 -4.72 9.59
N GLN A 274 -8.21 -5.00 9.32
CA GLN A 274 -9.29 -4.05 9.46
C GLN A 274 -10.12 -4.40 10.69
N LEU A 275 -10.05 -3.52 11.69
CA LEU A 275 -10.91 -3.54 12.86
C LEU A 275 -11.38 -2.12 13.15
N ASP A 276 -12.64 -1.98 13.54
CA ASP A 276 -13.18 -0.69 13.96
C ASP A 276 -12.71 -0.36 15.38
N THR A 277 -11.71 0.52 15.47
CA THR A 277 -11.15 1.01 16.73
C THR A 277 -11.95 2.17 17.34
N SER A 278 -12.97 2.67 16.65
CA SER A 278 -13.86 3.72 17.16
C SER A 278 -14.99 3.17 18.05
N ALA A 279 -15.35 1.90 17.86
CA ALA A 279 -16.30 1.20 18.69
C ALA A 279 -15.62 0.57 19.93
N PRO A 280 -16.24 0.63 21.12
CA PRO A 280 -15.73 -0.09 22.28
C PRO A 280 -15.86 -1.61 22.07
N TRP A 281 -14.82 -2.36 22.41
CA TRP A 281 -14.84 -3.82 22.40
C TRP A 281 -15.02 -4.36 23.83
N ALA A 282 -16.03 -5.20 24.04
CA ALA A 282 -16.18 -5.91 25.31
C ALA A 282 -15.10 -7.01 25.47
N ASP A 283 -14.79 -7.71 24.37
CA ASP A 283 -13.66 -8.63 24.24
C ASP A 283 -12.97 -8.40 22.89
N VAL A 284 -11.66 -8.18 22.92
CA VAL A 284 -10.84 -8.01 21.71
C VAL A 284 -10.88 -9.27 20.83
N ARG A 285 -11.03 -10.46 21.44
CA ARG A 285 -11.05 -11.74 20.72
C ARG A 285 -12.29 -11.90 19.85
N ASP A 286 -13.42 -11.34 20.27
CA ASP A 286 -14.64 -11.32 19.45
C ASP A 286 -14.45 -10.39 18.26
N ALA A 287 -13.88 -9.19 18.47
CA ALA A 287 -13.56 -8.26 17.39
C ALA A 287 -12.61 -8.87 16.34
N LEU A 288 -11.64 -9.69 16.77
CA LEU A 288 -10.74 -10.40 15.86
C LEU A 288 -11.47 -11.39 14.93
N ALA A 289 -12.59 -11.98 15.36
CA ALA A 289 -13.35 -12.93 14.54
C ALA A 289 -14.06 -12.26 13.37
N ASP A 290 -14.51 -11.02 13.56
CA ASP A 290 -15.24 -10.22 12.57
C ASP A 290 -14.33 -9.32 11.71
N GLY A 291 -13.03 -9.29 12.03
CA GLY A 291 -12.06 -8.41 11.38
C GLY A 291 -11.80 -8.72 9.90
N GLY A 292 -11.63 -7.67 9.10
CA GLY A 292 -11.31 -7.78 7.68
C GLY A 292 -9.84 -8.12 7.43
N HIS A 293 -9.56 -8.85 6.34
CA HIS A 293 -8.21 -9.29 5.96
C HIS A 293 -7.58 -8.54 4.77
N MET A 294 -8.35 -7.66 4.12
CA MET A 294 -7.86 -6.89 2.98
C MET A 294 -7.14 -5.63 3.47
N THR A 295 -5.86 -5.46 3.16
CA THR A 295 -5.08 -4.30 3.63
C THR A 295 -5.61 -2.99 3.06
N ALA A 296 -5.35 -1.87 3.72
CA ALA A 296 -5.70 -0.54 3.22
C ALA A 296 -5.16 -0.28 1.80
N ALA A 297 -3.93 -0.70 1.51
CA ALA A 297 -3.35 -0.56 0.18
C ALA A 297 -4.06 -1.43 -0.87
N ALA A 298 -4.49 -2.65 -0.50
CA ALA A 298 -5.28 -3.52 -1.36
C ALA A 298 -6.69 -2.95 -1.61
N ARG A 299 -7.37 -2.43 -0.56
CA ARG A 299 -8.66 -1.73 -0.69
C ARG A 299 -8.54 -0.53 -1.61
N PHE A 300 -7.48 0.28 -1.45
CA PHE A 300 -7.21 1.42 -2.31
C PHE A 300 -7.01 1.02 -3.77
N ARG A 301 -6.14 0.02 -4.04
CA ARG A 301 -5.93 -0.50 -5.39
C ARG A 301 -7.22 -1.01 -6.02
N ARG A 302 -8.01 -1.80 -5.27
CA ARG A 302 -9.32 -2.30 -5.69
C ARG A 302 -10.25 -1.14 -6.06
N SER A 303 -10.30 -0.10 -5.24
CA SER A 303 -11.17 1.05 -5.50
C SER A 303 -10.76 1.85 -6.75
N ILE A 304 -9.47 1.92 -7.08
CA ILE A 304 -8.99 2.52 -8.34
C ILE A 304 -9.42 1.66 -9.52
N GLN A 305 -9.24 0.34 -9.42
CA GLN A 305 -9.68 -0.61 -10.46
C GLN A 305 -11.19 -0.52 -10.70
N VAL A 306 -11.99 -0.42 -9.63
CA VAL A 306 -13.44 -0.20 -9.73
C VAL A 306 -13.75 1.10 -10.44
N ALA A 307 -13.10 2.21 -10.07
CA ALA A 307 -13.36 3.51 -10.70
C ALA A 307 -13.06 3.47 -12.21
N ILE A 308 -11.91 2.93 -12.60
CA ILE A 308 -11.53 2.73 -14.01
C ILE A 308 -12.54 1.83 -14.72
N ALA A 309 -12.94 0.72 -14.08
CA ALA A 309 -13.93 -0.19 -14.64
C ALA A 309 -15.29 0.49 -14.85
N ARG A 310 -15.75 1.34 -13.92
CA ARG A 310 -16.99 2.12 -14.06
C ARG A 310 -16.93 3.06 -15.27
N ASP A 311 -15.81 3.79 -15.42
CA ASP A 311 -15.61 4.70 -16.55
C ASP A 311 -15.55 3.94 -17.89
N ASN A 312 -14.86 2.80 -17.92
CA ASN A 312 -14.77 1.95 -19.10
C ASN A 312 -16.13 1.36 -19.50
N LEU A 313 -16.94 0.90 -18.54
CA LEU A 313 -18.29 0.41 -18.82
C LEU A 313 -19.15 1.51 -19.45
N ALA A 314 -19.08 2.74 -18.94
CA ALA A 314 -19.79 3.87 -19.52
C ALA A 314 -19.31 4.18 -20.95
N PHE A 315 -17.99 4.17 -21.18
CA PHE A 315 -17.41 4.39 -22.50
C PHE A 315 -17.81 3.33 -23.54
N VAL A 316 -17.81 2.05 -23.14
CA VAL A 316 -18.24 0.93 -23.99
C VAL A 316 -19.69 1.10 -24.41
N MET A 317 -20.56 1.50 -23.48
CA MET A 317 -21.97 1.73 -23.79
C MET A 317 -22.21 2.97 -24.65
N ASP A 318 -21.41 4.04 -24.48
CA ASP A 318 -21.43 5.22 -25.35
C ASP A 318 -21.07 4.86 -26.81
N SER A 319 -20.26 3.80 -27.00
CA SER A 319 -19.84 3.30 -28.31
C SER A 319 -20.79 2.23 -28.89
N HIS A 320 -21.82 1.82 -28.14
CA HIS A 320 -22.76 0.78 -28.57
C HIS A 320 -23.63 1.28 -29.74
N PRO A 321 -23.97 0.46 -30.75
CA PRO A 321 -24.80 0.89 -31.90
C PRO A 321 -26.15 1.49 -31.52
N GLU A 322 -26.76 1.01 -30.43
CA GLU A 322 -28.05 1.51 -29.95
C GLU A 322 -27.96 2.82 -29.15
N GLN A 323 -26.74 3.24 -28.76
CA GLN A 323 -26.44 4.49 -28.03
C GLN A 323 -27.45 4.80 -26.92
N PRO A 324 -27.53 3.97 -25.86
CA PRO A 324 -28.42 4.25 -24.73
C PRO A 324 -28.15 5.64 -24.15
N GLY A 325 -29.20 6.27 -23.61
CA GLY A 325 -29.10 7.62 -23.05
C GLY A 325 -28.02 7.72 -21.97
N ARG A 326 -27.10 8.68 -22.09
CA ARG A 326 -25.98 8.87 -21.14
C ARG A 326 -26.41 8.96 -19.68
N SER A 327 -27.57 9.55 -19.40
CA SER A 327 -28.13 9.61 -18.04
C SER A 327 -28.52 8.23 -17.51
N ASP A 328 -29.03 7.35 -18.38
CA ASP A 328 -29.46 6.01 -18.01
C ASP A 328 -28.27 5.07 -17.86
N VAL A 329 -27.26 5.18 -18.74
CA VAL A 329 -25.96 4.48 -18.58
C VAL A 329 -25.34 4.85 -17.23
N ARG A 330 -25.28 6.13 -16.88
CA ARG A 330 -24.74 6.58 -15.57
C ARG A 330 -25.56 6.03 -14.41
N ARG A 331 -26.89 6.00 -14.50
CA ARG A 331 -27.76 5.45 -13.45
C ARG A 331 -27.55 3.94 -13.30
N TRP A 332 -27.46 3.21 -14.41
CA TRP A 332 -27.16 1.77 -14.43
C TRP A 332 -25.80 1.47 -13.81
N VAL A 333 -24.72 2.12 -14.27
CA VAL A 333 -23.38 1.95 -13.69
C VAL A 333 -23.39 2.27 -12.19
N ALA A 334 -24.07 3.35 -11.77
CA ALA A 334 -24.14 3.73 -10.35
C ALA A 334 -24.94 2.74 -9.48
N ALA A 335 -25.87 1.97 -10.06
CA ALA A 335 -26.63 0.96 -9.35
C ALA A 335 -25.84 -0.34 -9.12
N LEU A 336 -24.73 -0.54 -9.85
CA LEU A 336 -23.89 -1.73 -9.70
C LEU A 336 -23.03 -1.66 -8.43
N SER A 337 -22.93 -2.79 -7.72
CA SER A 337 -21.89 -2.99 -6.71
C SER A 337 -20.49 -3.01 -7.31
N ASP A 338 -19.47 -2.83 -6.48
CA ASP A 338 -18.07 -2.84 -6.91
C ASP A 338 -17.67 -4.21 -7.52
N GLU A 339 -18.16 -5.30 -6.94
CA GLU A 339 -17.97 -6.66 -7.45
C GLU A 339 -18.58 -6.83 -8.85
N GLU A 340 -19.82 -6.40 -9.02
CA GLU A 340 -20.54 -6.45 -10.30
C GLU A 340 -19.87 -5.60 -11.38
N VAL A 341 -19.32 -4.44 -11.02
CA VAL A 341 -18.56 -3.59 -11.95
C VAL A 341 -17.33 -4.32 -12.44
N LEU A 342 -16.54 -4.90 -11.52
CA LEU A 342 -15.32 -5.60 -11.87
C LEU A 342 -15.60 -6.85 -12.70
N GLU A 343 -16.64 -7.61 -12.34
CA GLU A 343 -17.09 -8.78 -13.10
C GLU A 343 -17.49 -8.40 -14.53
N ARG A 344 -18.34 -7.38 -14.69
CA ARG A 344 -18.78 -6.89 -16.01
C ARG A 344 -17.60 -6.36 -16.83
N ALA A 345 -16.73 -5.53 -16.25
CA ALA A 345 -15.56 -5.02 -16.95
C ALA A 345 -14.60 -6.13 -17.38
N THR A 346 -14.47 -7.19 -16.59
CA THR A 346 -13.65 -8.36 -16.95
C THR A 346 -14.32 -9.17 -18.07
N SER A 347 -15.65 -9.25 -18.12
CA SER A 347 -16.37 -10.02 -19.15
C SER A 347 -16.21 -9.49 -20.58
N ILE A 348 -15.78 -8.24 -20.75
CA ILE A 348 -15.47 -7.60 -22.03
C ILE A 348 -13.97 -7.47 -22.29
N GLY A 349 -13.13 -7.74 -21.28
CA GLY A 349 -11.68 -7.60 -21.37
C GLY A 349 -11.06 -8.74 -22.17
N GLY A 350 -10.31 -8.41 -23.23
CA GLY A 350 -9.50 -9.39 -23.97
C GLY A 350 -10.04 -9.82 -25.33
N VAL A 351 -10.79 -8.96 -26.03
CA VAL A 351 -11.19 -9.23 -27.43
C VAL A 351 -9.95 -9.29 -28.32
N VAL A 352 -9.46 -10.50 -28.60
CA VAL A 352 -8.31 -10.75 -29.47
C VAL A 352 -8.70 -11.53 -30.73
N SER A 353 -9.93 -12.03 -30.80
CA SER A 353 -10.47 -12.79 -31.92
C SER A 353 -11.88 -12.32 -32.34
N VAL A 354 -12.35 -12.80 -33.49
CA VAL A 354 -13.72 -12.55 -33.98
C VAL A 354 -14.76 -13.15 -33.04
N ASP A 355 -14.50 -14.34 -32.49
CA ASP A 355 -15.42 -15.00 -31.54
C ASP A 355 -15.54 -14.20 -30.24
N ASP A 356 -14.44 -13.60 -29.76
CA ASP A 356 -14.47 -12.70 -28.60
C ASP A 356 -15.28 -11.44 -28.91
N ALA A 357 -15.22 -10.91 -30.14
CA ALA A 357 -15.99 -9.75 -30.55
C ALA A 357 -17.50 -10.06 -30.60
N VAL A 358 -17.88 -11.24 -31.09
CA VAL A 358 -19.27 -11.71 -31.07
C VAL A 358 -19.76 -11.91 -29.63
N TYR A 359 -18.93 -12.51 -28.78
CA TYR A 359 -19.23 -12.67 -27.37
C TYR A 359 -19.40 -11.31 -26.67
N ALA A 360 -18.45 -10.40 -26.83
CA ALA A 360 -18.50 -9.05 -26.27
C ALA A 360 -19.76 -8.31 -26.73
N LYS A 361 -20.12 -8.40 -28.02
CA LYS A 361 -21.38 -7.85 -28.54
C LYS A 361 -22.61 -8.43 -27.83
N SER A 362 -22.67 -9.76 -27.67
CA SER A 362 -23.79 -10.40 -26.98
C SER A 362 -23.91 -10.00 -25.50
N VAL A 363 -22.78 -9.71 -24.86
CA VAL A 363 -22.72 -9.20 -23.48
C VAL A 363 -23.23 -7.76 -23.43
N THR A 364 -22.76 -6.89 -24.33
CA THR A 364 -23.18 -5.49 -24.35
C THR A 364 -24.64 -5.32 -24.79
N ASP A 365 -25.13 -6.15 -25.71
CA ASP A 365 -26.55 -6.17 -26.11
C ASP A 365 -27.44 -6.44 -24.87
N ARG A 366 -27.06 -7.40 -24.01
CA ARG A 366 -27.77 -7.65 -22.74
C ARG A 366 -27.73 -6.47 -21.77
N TRP A 367 -26.61 -5.76 -21.70
CA TRP A 367 -26.51 -4.57 -20.84
C TRP A 367 -27.42 -3.43 -21.31
N VAL A 368 -27.66 -3.29 -22.62
CA VAL A 368 -28.64 -2.29 -23.11
C VAL A 368 -30.03 -2.57 -22.56
N ASP A 369 -30.46 -3.83 -22.52
CA ASP A 369 -31.75 -4.22 -21.97
C ASP A 369 -31.84 -3.93 -20.47
N GLU A 370 -30.76 -4.18 -19.71
CA GLU A 370 -30.66 -3.79 -18.30
C GLU A 370 -30.76 -2.27 -18.12
N ILE A 371 -30.07 -1.48 -18.94
CA ILE A 371 -30.11 -0.02 -18.89
C ILE A 371 -31.53 0.49 -19.16
N ARG A 372 -32.24 -0.10 -20.12
CA ARG A 372 -33.65 0.24 -20.42
C ARG A 372 -34.57 -0.08 -19.23
N ALA A 373 -34.34 -1.19 -18.55
CA ALA A 373 -35.09 -1.55 -17.35
C ALA A 373 -34.89 -0.51 -16.22
N VAL A 374 -33.68 0.02 -16.06
CA VAL A 374 -33.36 1.09 -15.09
C VAL A 374 -33.86 2.47 -15.52
N ALA A 375 -34.14 2.67 -16.81
CA ALA A 375 -34.68 3.92 -17.35
C ALA A 375 -36.21 4.05 -17.20
N THR A 376 -36.91 2.93 -16.96
CA THR A 376 -38.37 2.91 -16.83
C THR A 376 -38.75 3.06 -15.34
N PRO A 377 -39.44 4.14 -14.94
CA PRO A 377 -39.80 4.41 -13.55
C PRO A 377 -40.81 3.44 -12.94
#